data_AF-A0A2A2DTY2-F1
#
_entry.id   AF-A0A2A2DTY2-F1
#
_cell.length_a   1.000
_cell.length_b   1.000
_cell.length_c   1.000
_cell.angle_alpha   90.00
_cell.angle_beta   90.00
_cell.angle_gamma   90.00
#
_symmetry.space_group_name_H-M   'P 1'
#
loop_
_entity.id
_entity.type
_entity.pdbx_description
1 polymer ?
#
loop_
_entity_poly.entity_id
_entity_poly.type
_entity_poly.pdbx_seq_one_letter_code
_entity_poly.pdbx_strand_id
1 'polypeptide(L)'
;MCREAGQLLRPPIPVSAERMRQIREQLGLGSAFQLFEASQVLDLYTGFGVVQVALPPGEFLVALQDQVGVRRYGVVRFEGLPDSEGWAQN
;
A
#
# COMPACT_ATOMS: atom_id res chain seq x y z
N MET A 1 2.99 -34.24 9.12
CA MET A 1 1.76 -33.71 8.51
C MET A 1 1.86 -32.19 8.54
N CYS A 2 2.25 -31.58 7.42
CA CYS A 2 2.50 -30.14 7.31
C CYS A 2 1.16 -29.41 7.40
N ARG A 3 0.98 -28.52 8.38
CA ARG A 3 -0.17 -27.61 8.42
C ARG A 3 -0.01 -26.61 7.29
N GLU A 4 -0.99 -26.56 6.39
CA GLU A 4 -1.11 -25.55 5.36
C GLU A 4 -1.04 -24.17 6.02
N ALA A 5 -0.02 -23.40 5.64
CA ALA A 5 0.05 -21.98 5.90
C ALA A 5 -1.11 -21.33 5.14
N GLY A 6 -2.27 -21.26 5.80
CA GLY A 6 -3.36 -20.41 5.39
C GLY A 6 -2.80 -19.00 5.31
N GLN A 7 -2.46 -18.56 4.09
CA GLN A 7 -2.17 -17.19 3.78
C GLN A 7 -3.32 -16.38 4.38
N LEU A 8 -3.02 -15.67 5.47
CA LEU A 8 -3.85 -14.58 5.97
C LEU A 8 -3.85 -13.55 4.84
N LEU A 9 -4.69 -13.75 3.83
CA LEU A 9 -5.04 -12.74 2.86
C LEU A 9 -5.69 -11.64 3.69
N ARG A 10 -4.89 -10.63 4.07
CA ARG A 10 -5.44 -9.37 4.55
C ARG A 10 -6.57 -9.01 3.59
N PRO A 11 -7.77 -8.67 4.11
CA PRO A 11 -8.85 -8.24 3.24
C PRO A 11 -8.34 -7.11 2.34
N PRO A 12 -8.70 -7.10 1.05
CA PRO A 12 -8.22 -6.09 0.12
C PRO A 12 -8.52 -4.71 0.70
N ILE A 13 -7.50 -3.83 0.71
CA ILE A 13 -7.65 -2.49 1.25
C ILE A 13 -8.71 -1.76 0.42
N PRO A 14 -9.74 -1.18 1.06
CA PRO A 14 -10.73 -0.40 0.33
C PRO A 14 -10.04 0.76 -0.36
N VAL A 15 -10.17 0.79 -1.69
CA VAL A 15 -9.64 1.84 -2.56
C VAL A 15 -10.65 2.15 -3.66
N SER A 16 -10.96 3.41 -3.84
CA SER A 16 -11.81 3.90 -4.92
C SER A 16 -11.11 3.77 -6.26
N ALA A 17 -11.90 3.64 -7.34
CA ALA A 17 -11.36 3.52 -8.69
C ALA A 17 -10.50 4.72 -9.10
N GLU A 18 -10.88 5.92 -8.67
CA GLU A 18 -10.14 7.16 -8.90
C GLU A 18 -8.77 7.12 -8.22
N ARG A 19 -8.73 6.74 -6.94
CA ARG A 19 -7.49 6.65 -6.17
C ARG A 19 -6.56 5.57 -6.72
N MET A 20 -7.12 4.43 -7.11
CA MET A 20 -6.37 3.36 -7.77
C MET A 20 -5.79 3.79 -9.12
N ARG A 21 -6.51 4.62 -9.89
CA ARG A 21 -6.00 5.22 -11.13
C ARG A 21 -4.80 6.12 -10.83
N GLN A 22 -4.91 7.04 -9.88
CA GLN A 22 -3.83 7.96 -9.51
C GLN A 22 -2.58 7.23 -9.04
N ILE A 23 -2.73 6.16 -8.24
CA ILE A 23 -1.60 5.31 -7.82
C ILE A 23 -0.86 4.74 -9.02
N ARG A 24 -1.59 4.13 -9.96
CA ARG A 24 -0.98 3.49 -11.14
C ARG A 24 -0.31 4.52 -12.05
N GLU A 25 -0.92 5.68 -12.24
CA GLU A 25 -0.35 6.79 -13.02
C GLU A 25 0.97 7.28 -12.40
N GLN A 26 0.99 7.55 -11.09
CA GLN A 26 2.19 8.03 -10.39
C GLN A 26 3.33 7.00 -10.41
N LEU A 27 3.01 5.71 -10.35
CA LEU A 27 4.00 4.63 -10.32
C LEU A 27 4.33 4.05 -11.70
N GLY A 28 3.69 4.53 -12.78
CA GLY A 28 3.86 4.00 -14.13
C GLY A 28 3.46 2.53 -14.27
N LEU A 29 2.42 2.10 -13.55
CA LEU A 29 2.00 0.71 -13.48
C LEU A 29 0.78 0.43 -14.38
N GLY A 30 0.73 -0.79 -14.92
CA GLY A 30 -0.42 -1.28 -15.67
C GLY A 30 -1.64 -1.60 -14.80
N SER A 31 -2.80 -1.79 -15.43
CA SER A 31 -4.08 -2.09 -14.76
C SER A 31 -4.12 -3.44 -14.03
N ALA A 32 -3.17 -4.33 -14.31
CA ALA A 32 -3.05 -5.63 -13.66
C ALA A 32 -2.67 -5.54 -12.17
N PHE A 33 -2.04 -4.45 -11.74
CA PHE A 33 -1.64 -4.24 -10.35
C PHE A 33 -2.81 -3.75 -9.51
N GLN A 34 -3.05 -4.37 -8.36
CA GLN A 34 -4.07 -3.99 -7.37
C GLN A 34 -3.41 -3.58 -6.05
N LEU A 35 -4.06 -2.71 -5.30
CA LEU A 35 -3.56 -2.28 -4.00
C LEU A 35 -3.57 -3.46 -3.02
N PHE A 36 -2.41 -3.72 -2.42
CA PHE A 36 -2.21 -4.76 -1.43
C PHE A 36 -2.01 -4.16 -0.03
N GLU A 37 -1.24 -3.07 0.05
CA GLU A 37 -0.96 -2.37 1.31
C GLU A 37 -0.88 -0.86 1.09
N ALA A 38 -1.27 -0.08 2.09
CA ALA A 38 -1.11 1.35 2.14
C ALA A 38 -0.85 1.78 3.59
N SER A 39 0.12 2.67 3.81
CA SER A 39 0.51 3.16 5.13
C SER A 39 1.02 4.60 5.05
N GLN A 40 0.77 5.41 6.09
CA GLN A 40 1.45 6.70 6.30
C GLN A 40 2.73 6.58 7.12
N VAL A 41 3.10 5.37 7.52
CA VAL A 41 4.30 5.09 8.31
C VAL A 41 5.18 4.11 7.54
N LEU A 42 6.46 4.48 7.38
CA LEU A 42 7.50 3.62 6.88
C LEU A 42 8.23 2.98 8.06
N ASP A 43 8.15 1.66 8.16
CA ASP A 43 8.94 0.88 9.12
C ASP A 43 10.35 0.63 8.54
N LEU A 44 11.35 1.25 9.14
CA LEU A 44 12.76 1.05 8.81
C LEU A 44 13.39 0.04 9.77
N TYR A 45 13.73 -1.14 9.24
CA TYR A 45 14.44 -2.18 9.98
C TYR A 45 15.94 -1.89 10.02
N THR A 46 16.47 -1.70 11.23
CA THR A 46 17.89 -1.43 11.49
C THR A 46 18.49 -2.56 12.34
N GLY A 47 19.82 -2.56 12.51
CA GLY A 47 20.49 -3.48 13.43
C GLY A 47 20.10 -3.30 14.90
N PHE A 48 19.42 -2.22 15.26
CA PHE A 48 19.00 -1.89 16.63
C PHE A 48 17.49 -2.02 16.86
N GLY A 49 16.73 -2.45 15.84
CA GLY A 49 15.27 -2.58 15.91
C GLY A 49 14.56 -1.83 14.78
N VAL A 50 13.27 -1.60 14.96
CA VAL A 50 12.40 -0.94 13.97
C VAL A 50 12.24 0.53 14.33
N VAL A 51 12.50 1.41 13.37
CA VAL A 51 12.24 2.85 13.46
C VAL A 51 11.03 3.17 12.60
N GLN A 52 10.02 3.81 13.18
CA GLN A 52 8.83 4.24 12.46
C GLN A 52 9.01 5.67 11.96
N VAL A 53 8.93 5.87 10.65
CA VAL A 53 9.07 7.18 10.01
C VAL A 53 7.72 7.58 9.44
N ALA A 54 7.09 8.60 10.02
CA ALA A 54 5.86 9.16 9.48
C ALA A 54 6.13 9.87 8.15
N LEU A 55 5.30 9.60 7.15
CA LEU A 55 5.32 10.30 5.88
C LEU A 55 4.67 11.68 6.00
N PRO A 56 5.02 12.63 5.12
CA PRO A 56 4.32 13.91 5.03
C PRO A 56 2.80 13.74 4.86
N PRO A 57 1.98 14.66 5.39
CA PRO A 57 0.54 14.58 5.22
C PRO A 57 0.13 14.47 3.74
N GLY A 58 -0.74 13.48 3.45
CA GLY A 58 -1.21 13.19 2.10
C GLY A 58 -0.31 12.27 1.28
N GLU A 59 0.87 11.92 1.79
CA GLU A 59 1.74 10.89 1.22
C GLU A 59 1.49 9.53 1.87
N PHE A 60 1.51 8.49 1.04
CA PHE A 60 1.28 7.12 1.47
C PHE A 60 2.30 6.21 0.79
N LEU A 61 2.93 5.34 1.58
CA LEU A 61 3.64 4.19 1.05
C LEU A 61 2.60 3.17 0.62
N VAL A 62 2.61 2.79 -0.64
CA VAL A 62 1.72 1.76 -1.18
C VAL A 62 2.50 0.56 -1.67
N ALA A 63 1.93 -0.62 -1.45
CA ALA A 63 2.34 -1.86 -2.10
C ALA A 63 1.23 -2.31 -3.03
N LEU A 64 1.58 -2.62 -4.27
CA LEU A 64 0.68 -3.19 -5.25
C LEU A 64 1.14 -4.59 -5.62
N GLN A 65 0.20 -5.46 -5.93
CA GLN A 65 0.46 -6.83 -6.38
C GLN A 65 -0.33 -7.14 -7.65
N ASP A 66 0.28 -7.84 -8.60
CA ASP A 66 -0.43 -8.40 -9.76
C ASP A 66 -0.93 -9.84 -9.49
N GLN A 67 -1.62 -10.43 -10.47
CA GLN A 67 -2.20 -11.77 -10.33
C GLN A 67 -1.15 -12.89 -10.24
N VAL A 68 0.09 -12.65 -10.67
CA VAL A 68 1.20 -13.63 -10.58
C VAL A 68 2.04 -13.43 -9.31
N GLY A 69 1.69 -12.44 -8.49
CA GLY A 69 2.28 -12.19 -7.19
C GLY A 69 3.44 -11.19 -7.19
N VAL A 70 3.76 -10.55 -8.32
CA VAL A 70 4.82 -9.53 -8.40
C VAL A 70 4.37 -8.30 -7.63
N ARG A 71 5.25 -7.82 -6.73
CA ARG A 71 4.99 -6.64 -5.91
C ARG A 71 5.77 -5.42 -6.38
N ARG A 72 5.11 -4.27 -6.35
CA ARG A 72 5.69 -2.95 -6.62
C ARG A 72 5.37 -2.04 -5.45
N TYR A 73 6.35 -1.25 -5.05
CA TYR A 73 6.25 -0.35 -3.90
C TYR A 73 6.57 1.07 -4.35
N GLY A 74 5.95 2.05 -3.70
CA GLY A 74 6.27 3.45 -3.93
C GLY A 74 5.52 4.37 -2.99
N VAL A 75 5.99 5.61 -2.90
CA VAL A 75 5.26 6.68 -2.22
C VAL A 75 4.39 7.40 -3.24
N VAL A 76 3.12 7.58 -2.92
CA VAL A 76 2.15 8.31 -3.75
C VAL A 76 1.53 9.43 -2.94
N ARG A 77 1.11 10.49 -3.63
CA ARG A 77 0.43 11.62 -3.02
C ARG A 77 -0.96 11.77 -3.63
N PHE A 78 -1.98 11.96 -2.79
CA PHE A 78 -3.33 12.22 -3.25
C PHE A 78 -3.65 13.70 -3.10
N GLU A 79 -3.85 14.40 -4.21
CA GLU A 79 -4.26 15.80 -4.20
C GLU A 79 -5.79 15.88 -4.37
N GLY A 80 -6.45 16.62 -3.49
CA GLY A 80 -7.88 16.94 -3.63
C GLY A 80 -8.87 15.80 -3.39
N LEU A 81 -8.42 14.62 -2.91
CA LEU A 81 -9.30 13.53 -2.50
C LEU A 81 -9.51 13.55 -0.97
N PRO A 82 -10.76 13.46 -0.47
CA PRO A 82 -11.00 13.30 0.96
C PRO A 82 -10.45 11.95 1.45
N ASP A 83 -9.94 11.88 2.67
CA ASP A 83 -9.49 10.62 3.31
C ASP A 83 -10.68 9.78 3.80
N SER A 84 -11.61 9.48 2.90
CA SER A 84 -12.78 8.65 3.17
C SER A 84 -12.45 7.17 3.31
N GLU A 85 -11.25 6.76 2.88
CA GLU A 85 -10.79 5.37 2.91
C GLU A 85 -10.00 5.05 4.20
N GLY A 86 -9.73 6.06 5.04
CA GLY A 86 -9.23 5.89 6.41
C GLY A 86 -7.78 5.41 6.50
N TRP A 87 -6.96 5.61 5.47
CA TRP A 87 -5.58 5.10 5.45
C TRP A 87 -4.66 5.83 6.43
N ALA A 88 -5.07 7.01 6.93
CA ALA A 88 -4.32 7.74 7.95
C ALA A 88 -4.45 7.16 9.37
N GLN A 89 -5.36 6.20 9.60
CA GLN A 89 -5.68 5.68 10.94
C GLN A 89 -5.21 4.24 11.20
N ASN A 90 -4.47 3.62 10.27
CA ASN A 90 -3.95 2.26 10.42
C ASN A 90 -2.49 2.22 10.87
#